data_AF-A0A6N6T8A0-F1
#
_entry.id   AF-A0A6N6T8A0-F1
#
_cell.length_a   1.000
_cell.length_b   1.000
_cell.length_c   1.000
_cell.angle_alpha   90.00
_cell.angle_beta   90.00
_cell.angle_gamma   90.00
#
_symmetry.space_group_name_H-M   'P 1'
#
loop_
_entity.id
_entity.type
_entity.pdbx_description
1 polymer ?
#
loop_
_entity_poly.entity_id
_entity_poly.type
_entity_poly.pdbx_seq_one_letter_code
_entity_poly.pdbx_strand_id
1 'polypeptide(L)'
;MTVPALVIGNKNYSSWSLRPWLLLKHLGVDFQEISVALHAPDTTTRITRYSPSGRVPVLLDGDLRIWESLAIGEYLAERHP
;
A
#
# COMPACT_ATOMS: atom_id res chain seq x y z
N MET A 1 2.83 -18.17 -6.17
CA MET A 1 3.07 -16.86 -5.56
C MET A 1 1.97 -15.94 -6.04
N THR A 2 1.16 -15.39 -5.14
CA THR A 2 0.10 -14.45 -5.49
C THR A 2 0.72 -13.09 -5.77
N VAL A 3 0.26 -12.41 -6.82
CA VAL A 3 0.66 -11.02 -7.10
C VAL A 3 0.30 -10.14 -5.89
N PRO A 4 1.23 -9.35 -5.32
CA PRO A 4 0.94 -8.52 -4.16
C PRO A 4 -0.08 -7.43 -4.50
N ALA A 5 -0.81 -6.95 -3.50
CA ALA A 5 -1.74 -5.84 -3.65
C ALA A 5 -1.31 -4.64 -2.80
N LEU A 6 -1.20 -3.47 -3.41
CA LEU A 6 -0.94 -2.21 -2.72
C LEU A 6 -2.26 -1.44 -2.57
N VAL A 7 -2.73 -1.33 -1.32
CA VAL A 7 -3.88 -0.51 -0.96
C VAL A 7 -3.39 0.90 -0.67
N ILE A 8 -3.92 1.88 -1.41
CA ILE A 8 -3.52 3.28 -1.33
C ILE A 8 -4.71 4.23 -1.28
N GLY A 9 -4.44 5.42 -0.75
CA GLY A 9 -5.28 6.58 -0.99
C GLY A 9 -5.03 7.18 -2.37
N ASN A 10 -5.47 8.42 -2.57
CA ASN A 10 -5.13 9.17 -3.77
C ASN A 10 -3.63 9.57 -3.76
N LYS A 11 -2.88 9.21 -4.81
CA LYS A 11 -1.43 9.47 -4.93
C LYS A 11 -1.07 10.95 -4.97
N ASN A 12 -1.98 11.81 -5.45
CA ASN A 12 -1.77 13.25 -5.51
C ASN A 12 -1.97 13.93 -4.16
N TYR A 13 -2.75 13.32 -3.26
CA TYR A 13 -3.08 13.88 -1.94
C TYR A 13 -2.38 13.18 -0.78
N SER A 14 -1.82 11.99 -1.00
CA SER A 14 -1.14 11.20 0.03
C SER A 14 0.27 10.83 -0.43
N SER A 15 1.26 11.60 0.02
CA SER A 15 2.67 11.26 -0.19
C SER A 15 3.04 9.90 0.43
N TRP A 16 2.30 9.47 1.47
CA TRP A 16 2.45 8.17 2.10
C TRP A 16 2.05 7.05 1.16
N SER A 17 0.99 7.23 0.38
CA SER A 17 0.57 6.30 -0.66
C SER A 17 1.50 6.31 -1.88
N LEU A 18 2.00 7.48 -2.26
CA LEU A 18 2.87 7.63 -3.43
C LEU A 18 4.22 6.92 -3.27
N ARG A 19 4.84 7.01 -2.08
CA ARG A 19 6.17 6.43 -1.81
C ARG A 19 6.28 4.93 -2.16
N PRO A 20 5.49 4.01 -1.57
CA PRO A 20 5.60 2.59 -1.87
C PRO A 20 5.15 2.27 -3.30
N TRP A 21 4.23 3.05 -3.87
CA TRP A 21 3.84 2.88 -5.28
C TRP A 21 5.02 3.16 -6.22
N LEU A 22 5.75 4.26 -5.99
CA LEU A 22 6.95 4.59 -6.77
C LEU A 22 8.04 3.53 -6.60
N LEU A 23 8.27 3.03 -5.39
CA LEU A 23 9.25 1.97 -5.15
C LEU A 23 8.91 0.69 -5.92
N LEU A 24 7.66 0.20 -5.82
CA LEU A 24 7.22 -0.98 -6.57
C LEU A 24 7.38 -0.79 -8.08
N LYS A 25 7.03 0.39 -8.61
CA LYS A 25 7.22 0.72 -10.03
C LYS A 25 8.69 0.77 -10.42
N HIS A 26 9.54 1.38 -9.60
CA HIS A 26 10.97 1.49 -9.86
C HIS A 26 11.65 0.12 -9.88
N LEU A 27 11.26 -0.77 -8.97
CA LEU A 27 11.79 -2.13 -8.86
C LEU A 27 11.22 -3.09 -9.92
N GLY A 28 10.28 -2.65 -10.76
CA GLY A 28 9.64 -3.50 -11.77
C GLY A 28 8.78 -4.62 -11.18
N VAL A 29 8.28 -4.45 -9.95
CA VAL A 29 7.44 -5.44 -9.28
C VAL A 29 6.02 -5.32 -9.82
N ASP A 30 5.45 -6.43 -10.27
CA ASP A 30 4.03 -6.51 -10.61
C ASP A 30 3.18 -6.50 -9.33
N PHE A 31 2.18 -5.62 -9.29
CA PHE A 31 1.25 -5.54 -8.16
C PHE A 31 -0.14 -5.08 -8.60
N GLN A 32 -1.15 -5.52 -7.87
CA GLN A 32 -2.51 -4.98 -7.98
C GLN A 32 -2.61 -3.68 -7.18
N GLU A 33 -3.13 -2.62 -7.81
CA GLU A 33 -3.42 -1.37 -7.10
C GLU A 33 -4.88 -1.34 -6.64
N ILE A 34 -5.10 -1.08 -5.34
CA ILE A 34 -6.44 -0.89 -4.77
C ILE A 34 -6.53 0.54 -4.25
N SER A 35 -7.28 1.40 -4.95
CA SER A 35 -7.47 2.78 -4.53
C SER A 35 -8.69 2.97 -3.64
N VAL A 36 -8.48 3.62 -2.50
CA VAL A 36 -9.53 4.08 -1.59
C VAL A 36 -9.66 5.59 -1.71
N ALA A 37 -10.86 6.06 -2.04
CA ALA A 37 -11.16 7.49 -2.06
C ALA A 37 -10.99 8.07 -0.65
N LEU A 38 -10.24 9.17 -0.54
CA LEU A 38 -10.07 9.89 0.72
C LEU A 38 -11.21 10.90 0.90
N HIS A 39 -11.53 11.25 2.14
CA HIS A 39 -12.56 12.23 2.51
C HIS A 39 -14.00 11.87 2.13
N ALA A 40 -14.25 10.63 1.70
CA ALA A 40 -15.61 10.10 1.58
C ALA A 40 -16.15 9.65 2.96
N PRO A 41 -17.47 9.70 3.20
CA PRO A 41 -18.07 9.27 4.48
C PRO A 41 -17.71 7.84 4.89
N ASP A 42 -17.45 6.96 3.92
CA ASP A 42 -17.12 5.55 4.12
C ASP A 42 -15.61 5.24 4.07
N THR A 43 -14.75 6.26 3.95
CA THR A 43 -13.28 6.11 3.82
C THR A 43 -12.71 5.20 4.91
N THR A 44 -13.01 5.50 6.17
CA THR A 44 -12.49 4.74 7.31
C THR A 44 -12.92 3.29 7.24
N THR A 45 -14.21 3.02 6.99
CA THR A 45 -14.74 1.65 6.86
C THR A 45 -14.13 0.88 5.69
N ARG A 46 -13.75 1.58 4.60
CA ARG A 46 -13.06 0.95 3.46
C ARG A 46 -11.62 0.62 3.79
N ILE A 47 -10.90 1.50 4.49
CA ILE A 47 -9.50 1.26 4.86
C ILE A 47 -9.39 0.15 5.91
N THR A 48 -10.30 0.11 6.89
CA THR A 48 -10.24 -0.88 7.98
C THR A 48 -10.44 -2.32 7.52
N ARG A 49 -10.97 -2.54 6.31
CA ARG A 49 -10.98 -3.87 5.65
C ARG A 49 -9.58 -4.41 5.36
N TYR A 50 -8.60 -3.51 5.19
CA TYR A 50 -7.25 -3.85 4.77
C TYR A 50 -6.21 -3.64 5.88
N SER A 51 -6.36 -2.60 6.70
CA SER A 51 -5.47 -2.33 7.82
C SER A 51 -6.22 -2.00 9.10
N PRO A 52 -5.90 -2.68 10.22
CA PRO A 52 -6.47 -2.36 11.53
C PRO A 52 -6.13 -0.95 12.00
N SER A 53 -5.07 -0.32 11.46
CA SER A 53 -4.72 1.07 11.81
C SER A 53 -5.67 2.12 11.22
N GLY A 54 -6.54 1.72 10.28
CA GLY A 54 -7.42 2.67 9.58
C GLY A 54 -6.66 3.63 8.65
N ARG A 55 -5.40 3.32 8.32
CA ARG A 55 -4.54 4.13 7.45
C ARG A 55 -4.03 3.35 6.25
N VAL A 56 -3.66 4.10 5.21
CA VAL A 56 -2.99 3.63 3.99
C VAL A 56 -1.66 4.39 3.86
N PRO A 57 -0.62 3.81 3.24
CA PRO A 57 -0.61 2.58 2.43
C PRO A 57 -0.61 1.27 3.23
N VAL A 58 -1.01 0.18 2.55
CA VAL A 58 -0.87 -1.20 3.04
C VAL A 58 -0.42 -2.08 1.89
N LEU A 59 0.65 -2.86 2.07
CA LEU A 59 1.04 -3.92 1.15
C LEU A 59 0.52 -5.25 1.67
N LEU A 60 -0.21 -5.96 0.81
CA LEU A 60 -0.70 -7.32 1.03
C LEU A 60 0.15 -8.26 0.17
N ASP A 61 0.95 -9.11 0.80
CA ASP A 61 1.82 -10.07 0.12
C ASP A 61 1.73 -11.44 0.81
N GLY A 62 0.94 -12.35 0.21
CA GLY A 62 0.56 -13.61 0.84
C GLY A 62 -0.19 -13.37 2.15
N ASP A 63 0.32 -13.95 3.24
CA ASP A 63 -0.25 -13.79 4.58
C ASP A 63 0.23 -12.50 5.29
N LEU A 64 1.19 -11.79 4.70
CA LEU A 64 1.73 -10.57 5.28
C LEU A 64 0.85 -9.35 4.95
N ARG A 65 0.62 -8.53 5.98
CA ARG A 65 -0.03 -7.23 5.87
C ARG A 65 0.88 -6.18 6.47
N ILE A 66 1.54 -5.42 5.61
CA ILE A 66 2.56 -4.45 6.01
C ILE A 66 1.96 -3.06 5.85
N TRP A 67 1.80 -2.36 6.97
CA TRP A 67 1.32 -1.00 7.03
C TRP A 67 2.50 -0.04 7.28
N GLU A 68 2.33 1.24 6.93
CA GLU A 68 3.37 2.29 6.89
C GLU A 68 4.27 2.26 5.65
N SER A 69 4.51 3.43 5.06
CA SER A 69 5.29 3.55 3.82
C SER A 69 6.76 3.16 3.98
N LEU A 70 7.35 3.41 5.15
CA LEU A 70 8.76 3.07 5.40
C LEU A 70 8.95 1.57 5.63
N ALA A 71 8.05 0.92 6.38
CA ALA A 71 8.10 -0.53 6.57
C ALA A 71 7.92 -1.29 5.25
N ILE A 72 7.03 -0.80 4.37
CA ILE A 72 6.92 -1.32 3.00
C ILE A 72 8.22 -1.10 2.23
N GLY A 73 8.89 0.05 2.40
CA GLY A 73 10.18 0.33 1.77
C GLY A 73 11.29 -0.64 2.19
N GLU A 74 11.46 -0.84 3.49
CA GLU A 74 12.44 -1.81 4.05
C GLU A 74 12.18 -3.22 3.53
N TYR A 75 10.91 -3.65 3.56
CA TYR A 75 10.50 -4.95 3.03
C TYR A 75 10.87 -5.15 1.55
N LEU A 76 10.68 -4.10 0.74
CA LEU A 76 11.03 -4.14 -0.67
C LEU A 76 12.54 -4.14 -0.87
N ALA A 77 13.30 -3.37 -0.09
CA ALA A 77 14.75 -3.36 -0.14
C ALA A 77 15.36 -4.73 0.23
N GLU A 78 14.81 -5.43 1.23
CA GLU A 78 15.25 -6.78 1.59
C GLU A 78 15.00 -7.80 0.47
N ARG A 79 13.90 -7.66 -0.28
CA ARG A 79 13.53 -8.58 -1.37
C ARG A 79 14.15 -8.22 -2.71
N HIS A 80 14.51 -6.96 -2.91
CA HIS A 80 15.03 -6.40 -4.15
C HIS A 80 16.22 -5.46 -3.84
N PRO A 81 17.39 -6.02 -3.51
CA PRO A 81 18.58 -5.25 -3.13
C PRO A 81 19.21 -4.48 -4.29
#